data_AF-A0A4U1C3P1-F1
#
_entry.id   AF-A0A4U1C3P1-F1
#
_cell.length_a   1.000
_cell.length_b   1.000
_cell.length_c   1.000
_cell.angle_alpha   90.00
_cell.angle_beta   90.00
_cell.angle_gamma   90.00
#
_symmetry.space_group_name_H-M   'P 1'
#
loop_
_entity.id
_entity.type
_entity.pdbx_description
1 polymer ?
#
loop_
_entity_poly.entity_id
_entity_poly.type
_entity_poly.pdbx_seq_one_letter_code
_entity_poly.pdbx_strand_id
1 'polypeptide(L)'
;MKKIKIILILSISFVIFIFIYGLATAFDPVYDSAKINQNIGGTLICNAVFNPDIHSSPNVISYLYKNNGIVINLGFGYYTKRQWKKNEQLMKFENWLILKTGGEFECDKLIIGNLNLPTWNEYEFTPEKVEKEKLWNIKNIKSLFGYCCSEVYIKDIKNGKIKINYKFRVDKNQSEKYEMRTLIYLIDRKTGKPILNKVS
;
A
#
# COMPACT_ATOMS: atom_id res chain seq x y z
N MET A 1 51.29 -31.31 19.11
CA MET A 1 51.12 -30.19 18.13
C MET A 1 50.14 -30.49 16.98
N LYS A 2 50.21 -31.63 16.27
CA LYS A 2 49.28 -31.93 15.14
C LYS A 2 47.78 -31.92 15.53
N LYS A 3 47.41 -32.51 16.68
CA LYS A 3 46.02 -32.53 17.17
C LYS A 3 45.47 -31.13 17.47
N ILE A 4 46.30 -30.23 18.03
CA ILE A 4 45.92 -28.84 18.31
C ILE A 4 45.67 -28.06 17.00
N LYS A 5 46.52 -28.27 15.97
CA LYS A 5 46.32 -27.66 14.64
C LYS A 5 45.01 -28.13 13.97
N ILE A 6 44.68 -29.42 14.08
CA ILE A 6 43.44 -29.98 13.52
C ILE A 6 42.21 -29.39 14.22
N ILE A 7 42.23 -29.31 15.56
CA ILE A 7 41.15 -28.69 16.33
C ILE A 7 40.97 -27.23 15.94
N LEU A 8 42.06 -26.47 15.79
CA LEU A 8 42.01 -25.06 15.40
C LEU A 8 41.39 -24.87 14.01
N ILE A 9 41.76 -25.70 13.02
CA ILE A 9 41.21 -25.66 11.67
C ILE A 9 39.71 -25.99 11.66
N LEU A 10 39.30 -27.02 12.43
CA LEU A 10 37.88 -27.37 12.55
C LEU A 10 37.07 -26.25 13.19
N SER A 11 37.58 -25.62 14.25
CA SER A 11 36.94 -24.48 14.90
C SER A 11 36.79 -23.28 13.96
N ILE A 12 37.85 -22.95 13.19
CA ILE A 12 37.79 -21.86 12.21
C ILE A 12 36.79 -22.17 11.09
N SER A 13 36.81 -23.41 10.57
CA SER A 13 35.86 -23.85 9.54
C SER A 13 34.41 -23.77 10.03
N PHE A 14 34.15 -24.17 11.28
CA PHE A 14 32.84 -24.08 11.90
C PHE A 14 32.36 -22.63 12.04
N VAL A 15 33.24 -21.70 12.46
CA VAL A 15 32.92 -20.27 12.53
C VAL A 15 32.63 -19.69 11.13
N ILE A 16 33.43 -20.05 10.12
CA ILE A 16 33.19 -19.62 8.73
C ILE A 16 31.84 -20.15 8.23
N PHE A 17 31.51 -21.41 8.52
CA PHE A 17 30.23 -22.00 8.12
C PHE A 17 29.04 -21.26 8.76
N ILE A 18 29.10 -20.99 10.07
CA ILE A 18 28.06 -20.21 10.77
C ILE A 18 27.95 -18.80 10.16
N PHE A 19 29.08 -18.17 9.85
CA PHE A 19 29.10 -16.83 9.27
C PHE A 19 28.45 -16.79 7.88
N ILE A 20 28.79 -17.74 7.00
CA ILE A 20 28.19 -17.86 5.67
C ILE A 20 26.69 -18.14 5.77
N TYR A 21 26.28 -19.05 6.67
CA TYR A 21 24.86 -19.35 6.90
C TYR A 21 24.09 -18.14 7.44
N GLY A 22 24.69 -17.40 8.37
CA GLY A 22 24.12 -16.16 8.91
C GLY A 22 23.93 -15.10 7.83
N LEU A 23 24.92 -14.91 6.95
CA LEU A 23 24.79 -13.98 5.81
C LEU A 23 23.74 -14.42 4.81
N ALA A 24 23.63 -15.72 4.53
CA ALA A 24 22.65 -16.25 3.58
C ALA A 24 21.21 -16.06 4.06
N THR A 25 20.96 -16.17 5.38
CA THR A 25 19.62 -16.10 5.98
C THR A 25 19.23 -14.70 6.45
N ALA A 26 20.19 -13.78 6.62
CA ALA A 26 19.93 -12.40 7.07
C ALA A 26 19.02 -11.59 6.12
N PHE A 27 18.92 -12.00 4.86
CA PHE A 27 18.14 -11.33 3.81
C PHE A 27 16.89 -12.12 3.39
N ASP A 28 16.56 -13.21 4.10
CA ASP A 28 15.36 -13.97 3.79
C ASP A 28 14.09 -13.12 4.02
N PRO A 29 13.08 -13.23 3.13
CA PRO A 29 11.83 -12.54 3.35
C PRO A 29 11.17 -12.98 4.67
N VAL A 30 10.71 -12.02 5.45
CA VAL A 30 9.87 -12.29 6.62
C VAL A 30 8.41 -12.35 6.15
N TYR A 31 7.66 -13.32 6.65
CA TYR A 31 6.26 -13.52 6.32
C TYR A 31 5.38 -13.25 7.54
N ASP A 32 4.23 -12.62 7.32
CA ASP A 32 3.22 -12.38 8.35
C ASP A 32 1.84 -12.57 7.75
N SER A 33 0.84 -12.87 8.57
CA SER A 33 -0.53 -13.02 8.09
C SER A 33 -1.55 -12.50 9.09
N ALA A 34 -2.72 -12.12 8.56
CA ALA A 34 -3.87 -11.77 9.38
C ALA A 34 -5.15 -12.33 8.75
N LYS A 35 -6.08 -12.75 9.60
CA LYS A 35 -7.45 -13.06 9.21
C LYS A 35 -8.36 -12.06 9.91
N ILE A 36 -9.02 -11.23 9.13
CA ILE A 36 -9.80 -10.09 9.61
C ILE A 36 -11.26 -10.35 9.27
N ASN A 37 -12.09 -10.57 10.28
CA ASN A 37 -13.54 -10.65 10.09
C ASN A 37 -14.05 -9.30 9.58
N GLN A 38 -14.88 -9.34 8.55
CA GLN A 38 -15.36 -8.15 7.87
C GLN A 38 -16.74 -7.76 8.39
N ASN A 39 -16.95 -6.46 8.59
CA ASN A 39 -18.24 -5.92 9.05
C ASN A 39 -19.39 -6.22 8.07
N ILE A 40 -19.06 -6.40 6.79
CA ILE A 40 -20.01 -6.76 5.73
C ILE A 40 -20.24 -8.27 5.59
N GLY A 41 -19.69 -9.07 6.51
CA GLY A 41 -19.66 -10.53 6.46
C GLY A 41 -18.44 -11.07 5.70
N GLY A 42 -18.11 -12.34 5.95
CA GLY A 42 -16.92 -12.99 5.41
C GLY A 42 -15.63 -12.63 6.15
N THR A 43 -14.51 -13.08 5.59
CA THR A 43 -13.18 -12.91 6.18
C THR A 43 -12.20 -12.42 5.12
N LEU A 44 -11.47 -11.36 5.43
CA LEU A 44 -10.32 -10.90 4.66
C LEU A 44 -9.08 -11.61 5.18
N ILE A 45 -8.42 -12.36 4.31
CA ILE A 45 -7.18 -13.09 4.58
C ILE A 45 -6.06 -12.30 3.93
N CYS A 46 -5.12 -11.85 4.74
CA CYS A 46 -4.02 -11.00 4.33
C CYS A 46 -2.70 -11.74 4.56
N ASN A 47 -1.84 -11.81 3.55
CA ASN A 47 -0.48 -12.33 3.70
C ASN A 47 0.52 -11.26 3.30
N ALA A 48 1.41 -10.92 4.23
CA ALA A 48 2.42 -9.90 4.09
C ALA A 48 3.78 -10.53 3.82
N VAL A 49 4.54 -9.93 2.90
CA VAL A 49 5.93 -10.27 2.62
C VAL A 49 6.80 -9.05 2.87
N PHE A 50 7.82 -9.22 3.70
CA PHE A 50 8.77 -8.20 4.10
C PHE A 50 10.12 -8.56 3.51
N ASN A 51 10.70 -7.67 2.71
CA ASN A 51 12.06 -7.88 2.18
C ASN A 51 13.04 -7.01 2.98
N PRO A 52 14.00 -7.59 3.75
CA PRO A 52 14.89 -6.84 4.63
C PRO A 52 15.78 -5.80 3.93
N ASP A 53 16.11 -6.02 2.65
CA ASP A 53 16.98 -5.12 1.85
C ASP A 53 16.33 -3.78 1.51
N ILE A 54 15.01 -3.67 1.60
CA ILE A 54 14.29 -2.41 1.41
C ILE A 54 14.03 -1.86 2.80
N HIS A 55 14.80 -0.84 3.19
CA HIS A 55 14.68 -0.18 4.48
C HIS A 55 13.20 0.04 4.90
N SER A 56 12.76 -0.76 5.87
CA SER A 56 11.70 -0.48 6.84
C SER A 56 10.22 -0.40 6.37
N SER A 57 9.63 -1.50 5.88
CA SER A 57 8.20 -1.88 6.11
C SER A 57 7.80 -3.13 5.29
N PRO A 58 6.68 -3.82 5.61
CA PRO A 58 6.14 -4.84 4.70
C PRO A 58 5.92 -4.21 3.35
N ASN A 59 6.56 -4.72 2.30
CA ASN A 59 6.52 -4.06 1.01
C ASN A 59 5.22 -4.40 0.27
N VAL A 60 4.69 -5.59 0.50
CA VAL A 60 3.54 -6.11 -0.24
C VAL A 60 2.64 -6.94 0.67
N ILE A 61 1.34 -6.62 0.64
CA ILE A 61 0.27 -7.40 1.27
C ILE A 61 -0.60 -7.97 0.17
N SER A 62 -0.83 -9.27 0.17
CA SER A 62 -1.81 -9.93 -0.70
C SER A 62 -3.14 -10.07 0.02
N TYR A 63 -4.25 -9.88 -0.71
CA TYR A 63 -5.59 -9.87 -0.15
C TYR A 63 -6.49 -10.92 -0.82
N LEU A 64 -7.03 -11.81 0.01
CA LEU A 64 -8.09 -12.73 -0.38
C LEU A 64 -9.33 -12.44 0.45
N TYR A 65 -10.50 -12.38 -0.18
CA TYR A 65 -11.78 -12.27 0.52
C TYR A 65 -12.55 -13.58 0.42
N LYS A 66 -12.84 -14.17 1.57
CA LYS A 66 -13.63 -15.40 1.68
C LYS A 66 -15.04 -15.08 2.15
N ASN A 67 -16.05 -15.41 1.36
CA ASN A 67 -17.46 -15.23 1.69
C ASN A 67 -18.28 -16.42 1.20
N ASN A 68 -19.09 -17.03 2.06
CA ASN A 68 -19.97 -18.17 1.73
C ASN A 68 -19.27 -19.29 0.93
N GLY A 69 -18.03 -19.63 1.32
CA GLY A 69 -17.23 -20.67 0.65
C GLY A 69 -16.50 -20.21 -0.62
N ILE A 70 -16.86 -19.06 -1.19
CA ILE A 70 -16.18 -18.45 -2.33
C ILE A 70 -14.93 -17.70 -1.83
N VAL A 71 -13.81 -17.88 -2.53
CA VAL A 71 -12.57 -17.14 -2.28
C VAL A 71 -12.28 -16.26 -3.49
N ILE A 72 -12.10 -14.96 -3.24
CA ILE A 72 -11.87 -13.95 -4.26
C ILE A 72 -10.50 -13.35 -4.03
N ASN A 73 -9.67 -13.34 -5.07
CA ASN A 73 -8.41 -12.61 -5.03
C ASN A 73 -8.67 -11.13 -5.33
N LEU A 74 -8.36 -10.26 -4.36
CA LEU A 74 -8.54 -8.83 -4.49
C LEU A 74 -7.31 -8.14 -5.10
N GLY A 75 -6.14 -8.78 -5.05
CA GLY A 75 -4.87 -8.19 -5.48
C GLY A 75 -3.97 -7.85 -4.30
N PHE A 76 -3.21 -6.76 -4.44
CA PHE A 76 -2.12 -6.45 -3.52
C PHE A 76 -2.21 -5.03 -2.97
N GLY A 77 -1.52 -4.74 -1.86
CA GLY A 77 -1.30 -3.41 -1.32
C GLY A 77 0.16 -3.20 -0.96
N TYR A 78 0.63 -1.96 -1.06
CA TYR A 78 2.03 -1.60 -0.89
C TYR A 78 2.21 -0.60 0.27
N TYR A 79 3.22 -0.87 1.10
CA TYR A 79 3.44 -0.15 2.36
C TYR A 79 4.89 0.31 2.50
N THR A 80 5.37 1.09 1.53
CA THR A 80 6.71 1.69 1.58
C THR A 80 6.79 2.72 2.73
N LYS A 81 7.64 2.48 3.73
CA LYS A 81 7.87 3.35 4.91
C LYS A 81 6.72 3.50 5.92
N ARG A 82 5.72 2.62 5.89
CA ARG A 82 4.64 2.62 6.88
C ARG A 82 4.22 1.23 7.27
N GLN A 83 3.82 1.07 8.53
CA GLN A 83 3.33 -0.21 9.01
C GLN A 83 1.93 -0.50 8.48
N TRP A 84 1.74 -1.72 7.99
CA TRP A 84 0.42 -2.25 7.67
C TRP A 84 -0.38 -2.46 8.95
N LYS A 85 -1.53 -1.77 9.05
CA LYS A 85 -2.46 -1.92 10.17
C LYS A 85 -3.36 -3.11 9.87
N LYS A 86 -3.25 -4.19 10.67
CA LYS A 86 -3.97 -5.47 10.53
C LYS A 86 -5.47 -5.36 10.89
N ASN A 87 -6.15 -4.34 10.40
CA ASN A 87 -7.55 -4.03 10.72
C ASN A 87 -8.34 -3.45 9.53
N GLU A 88 -7.85 -3.66 8.31
CA GLU A 88 -8.54 -3.21 7.09
C GLU A 88 -9.93 -3.84 6.93
N GLN A 89 -10.87 -3.04 6.43
CA GLN A 89 -12.26 -3.42 6.24
C GLN A 89 -12.70 -3.10 4.81
N LEU A 90 -13.38 -4.05 4.18
CA LEU A 90 -14.15 -3.86 2.97
C LEU A 90 -15.37 -3.02 3.31
N MET A 91 -15.55 -1.95 2.55
CA MET A 91 -16.71 -1.07 2.62
C MET A 91 -17.67 -1.44 1.51
N LYS A 92 -18.97 -1.50 1.82
CA LYS A 92 -20.03 -1.68 0.84
C LYS A 92 -20.62 -0.32 0.46
N PHE A 93 -20.70 -0.07 -0.85
CA PHE A 93 -21.43 1.06 -1.41
C PHE A 93 -22.28 0.56 -2.57
N GLU A 94 -23.59 0.47 -2.36
CA GLU A 94 -24.52 -0.17 -3.29
C GLU A 94 -24.04 -1.61 -3.63
N ASN A 95 -23.72 -1.87 -4.90
CA ASN A 95 -23.23 -3.15 -5.39
C ASN A 95 -21.69 -3.26 -5.39
N TRP A 96 -20.99 -2.21 -4.98
CA TRP A 96 -19.54 -2.14 -4.98
C TRP A 96 -18.97 -2.49 -3.61
N LEU A 97 -17.92 -3.30 -3.61
CA LEU A 97 -17.05 -3.55 -2.49
C LEU A 97 -15.74 -2.79 -2.70
N ILE A 98 -15.30 -2.09 -1.68
CA ILE A 98 -14.18 -1.17 -1.74
C ILE A 98 -13.21 -1.53 -0.62
N LEU A 99 -12.00 -1.95 -0.99
CA LEU A 99 -10.88 -2.10 -0.06
C LEU A 99 -9.98 -0.88 -0.18
N LYS A 100 -9.84 -0.12 0.90
CA LYS A 100 -8.72 0.82 1.03
C LYS A 100 -7.49 0.03 1.42
N THR A 101 -6.41 0.20 0.68
CA THR A 101 -5.09 -0.34 1.01
C THR A 101 -4.00 0.64 0.59
N GLY A 102 -2.75 0.27 0.83
CA GLY A 102 -1.62 1.08 0.44
C GLY A 102 -1.27 0.99 -1.04
N GLY A 103 -0.88 2.13 -1.61
CA GLY A 103 -0.27 2.23 -2.94
C GLY A 103 1.25 2.32 -2.86
N GLU A 104 1.88 2.36 -4.03
CA GLU A 104 3.31 2.52 -4.20
C GLU A 104 3.74 3.94 -3.80
N PHE A 105 4.84 4.08 -3.04
CA PHE A 105 5.45 5.37 -2.68
C PHE A 105 4.50 6.44 -2.08
N GLU A 106 4.31 6.41 -0.75
CA GLU A 106 3.62 7.47 0.01
C GLU A 106 2.21 7.84 -0.50
N CYS A 107 1.51 6.87 -1.11
CA CYS A 107 0.12 7.03 -1.52
C CYS A 107 -0.79 5.89 -1.07
N ASP A 108 -2.11 6.13 -1.10
CA ASP A 108 -3.14 5.12 -0.92
C ASP A 108 -3.76 4.70 -2.24
N LYS A 109 -4.31 3.49 -2.28
CA LYS A 109 -5.14 3.02 -3.39
C LYS A 109 -6.44 2.39 -2.90
N LEU A 110 -7.36 2.24 -3.84
CA LEU A 110 -8.59 1.48 -3.67
C LEU A 110 -8.59 0.28 -4.60
N ILE A 111 -8.98 -0.87 -4.08
CA ILE A 111 -9.37 -2.01 -4.88
C ILE A 111 -10.89 -2.07 -4.85
N ILE A 112 -11.54 -1.92 -6.00
CA ILE A 112 -12.99 -1.84 -6.11
C ILE A 112 -13.49 -2.92 -7.04
N GLY A 113 -14.50 -3.65 -6.60
CA GLY A 113 -15.13 -4.69 -7.41
C GLY A 113 -16.57 -4.94 -7.00
N ASN A 114 -17.23 -5.80 -7.76
CA ASN A 114 -18.59 -6.25 -7.51
C ASN A 114 -18.56 -7.77 -7.54
N LEU A 115 -19.19 -8.42 -6.55
CA LEU A 115 -19.22 -9.89 -6.46
C LEU A 115 -19.87 -10.56 -7.69
N ASN A 116 -20.70 -9.82 -8.42
CA ASN A 116 -21.36 -10.28 -9.64
C ASN A 116 -20.53 -10.02 -10.91
N LEU A 117 -19.38 -9.36 -10.81
CA LEU A 117 -18.49 -9.05 -11.92
C LEU A 117 -17.16 -9.80 -11.76
N PRO A 118 -16.54 -10.26 -12.86
CA PRO A 118 -15.29 -11.02 -12.78
C PRO A 118 -14.08 -10.13 -12.49
N THR A 119 -14.19 -8.82 -12.65
CA THR A 119 -13.06 -7.90 -12.58
C THR A 119 -13.10 -7.02 -11.32
N TRP A 120 -11.93 -6.92 -10.69
CA TRP A 120 -11.62 -5.94 -9.65
C TRP A 120 -10.65 -4.93 -10.25
N ASN A 121 -10.88 -3.65 -9.97
CA ASN A 121 -10.09 -2.55 -10.50
C ASN A 121 -9.33 -1.86 -9.38
N GLU A 122 -8.07 -1.54 -9.65
CA GLU A 122 -7.23 -0.78 -8.74
C GLU A 122 -7.22 0.70 -9.13
N TYR A 123 -7.46 1.57 -8.15
CA TYR A 123 -7.44 3.02 -8.29
C TYR A 123 -6.47 3.58 -7.28
N GLU A 124 -5.24 3.76 -7.73
CA GLU A 124 -4.18 4.36 -6.93
C GLU A 124 -4.14 5.87 -7.13
N PHE A 125 -4.06 6.60 -6.02
CA PHE A 125 -4.09 8.05 -6.02
C PHE A 125 -2.66 8.59 -5.96
N THR A 126 -1.94 8.55 -7.08
CA THR A 126 -0.59 9.13 -7.14
C THR A 126 -0.65 10.65 -7.36
N PRO A 127 0.41 11.39 -6.96
CA PRO A 127 0.58 12.80 -7.34
C PRO A 127 0.34 13.04 -8.83
N GLU A 128 0.91 12.18 -9.68
CA GLU A 128 0.77 12.28 -11.13
C GLU A 128 -0.68 12.18 -11.60
N LYS A 129 -1.43 11.21 -11.07
CA LYS A 129 -2.84 11.02 -11.43
C LYS A 129 -3.69 12.20 -10.93
N VAL A 130 -3.42 12.70 -9.73
CA VAL A 130 -4.13 13.86 -9.16
C VAL A 130 -3.89 15.11 -9.98
N GLU A 131 -2.65 15.43 -10.33
CA GLU A 131 -2.31 16.66 -11.05
C GLU A 131 -2.78 16.64 -12.52
N LYS A 132 -2.93 15.45 -13.12
CA LYS A 132 -3.51 15.26 -14.46
C LYS A 132 -5.03 15.47 -14.51
N GLU A 133 -5.72 15.48 -13.36
CA GLU A 133 -7.17 15.68 -13.34
C GLU A 133 -7.58 17.06 -13.86
N LYS A 134 -8.68 17.11 -14.63
CA LYS A 134 -9.15 18.36 -15.25
C LYS A 134 -9.45 19.44 -14.20
N LEU A 135 -10.05 19.07 -13.07
CA LEU A 135 -10.40 20.01 -12.01
C LEU A 135 -9.17 20.60 -11.30
N TRP A 136 -8.08 19.85 -11.21
CA TRP A 136 -6.80 20.36 -10.70
C TRP A 136 -6.28 21.50 -11.57
N ASN A 137 -6.24 21.23 -12.89
CA ASN A 137 -5.75 22.17 -13.88
C ASN A 137 -6.61 23.44 -13.97
N ILE A 138 -7.94 23.33 -13.89
CA ILE A 138 -8.86 24.49 -13.87
C ILE A 138 -8.60 25.40 -12.66
N LYS A 139 -8.18 24.84 -11.52
CA LYS A 139 -7.86 25.63 -10.32
C LYS A 139 -6.51 26.33 -10.39
N ASN A 140 -5.71 26.06 -11.43
CA ASN A 140 -4.38 26.65 -11.64
C ASN A 140 -3.48 26.54 -10.39
N ILE A 141 -3.51 25.36 -9.74
CA ILE A 141 -2.74 25.09 -8.53
C ILE A 141 -1.27 24.96 -8.92
N LYS A 142 -0.40 25.76 -8.30
CA LYS A 142 1.04 25.70 -8.53
C LYS A 142 1.66 24.62 -7.66
N SER A 143 1.86 23.45 -8.25
CA SER A 143 2.61 22.33 -7.68
C SER A 143 3.97 22.19 -8.35
N LEU A 144 4.98 21.77 -7.59
CA LEU A 144 6.27 21.35 -8.13
C LEU A 144 6.30 19.84 -8.31
N PHE A 145 5.59 19.39 -9.34
CA PHE A 145 5.57 18.00 -9.76
C PHE A 145 6.99 17.46 -9.97
N GLY A 146 7.27 16.25 -9.47
CA GLY A 146 8.58 15.60 -9.57
C GLY A 146 9.58 15.96 -8.47
N TYR A 147 9.28 16.93 -7.60
CA TYR A 147 10.07 17.17 -6.40
C TYR A 147 9.55 16.34 -5.23
N CYS A 148 10.46 15.73 -4.48
CA CYS A 148 10.12 15.12 -3.19
C CYS A 148 9.58 16.20 -2.22
N CYS A 149 8.73 15.86 -1.24
CA CYS A 149 8.14 14.54 -0.94
C CYS A 149 6.62 14.66 -0.89
N SER A 150 5.98 14.30 -2.00
CA SER A 150 4.54 14.43 -2.17
C SER A 150 3.82 13.21 -1.62
N GLU A 151 2.75 13.44 -0.86
CA GLU A 151 2.02 12.39 -0.16
C GLU A 151 0.53 12.46 -0.51
N VAL A 152 -0.09 11.33 -0.84
CA VAL A 152 -1.52 11.29 -1.21
C VAL A 152 -2.24 10.19 -0.42
N TYR A 153 -2.91 10.58 0.66
CA TYR A 153 -3.55 9.62 1.56
C TYR A 153 -5.06 9.78 1.61
N ILE A 154 -5.77 8.66 1.64
CA ILE A 154 -7.21 8.62 1.85
C ILE A 154 -7.48 8.88 3.32
N LYS A 155 -8.14 10.00 3.61
CA LYS A 155 -8.53 10.39 4.96
C LYS A 155 -9.79 9.66 5.42
N ASP A 156 -10.79 9.55 4.55
CA ASP A 156 -12.09 8.98 4.88
C ASP A 156 -12.82 8.47 3.63
N ILE A 157 -13.65 7.44 3.81
CA ILE A 157 -14.54 6.91 2.78
C ILE A 157 -15.90 6.71 3.43
N LYS A 158 -16.91 7.43 2.94
CA LYS A 158 -18.27 7.35 3.45
C LYS A 158 -19.29 7.53 2.35
N ASN A 159 -20.22 6.58 2.22
CA ASN A 159 -21.32 6.63 1.26
C ASN A 159 -20.87 6.97 -0.18
N GLY A 160 -19.84 6.28 -0.67
CA GLY A 160 -19.31 6.49 -2.02
C GLY A 160 -18.49 7.76 -2.21
N LYS A 161 -18.33 8.57 -1.17
CA LYS A 161 -17.46 9.76 -1.17
C LYS A 161 -16.11 9.41 -0.56
N ILE A 162 -15.05 9.68 -1.30
CA ILE A 162 -13.67 9.44 -0.89
C ILE A 162 -13.00 10.79 -0.67
N LYS A 163 -12.53 11.03 0.56
CA LYS A 163 -11.79 12.25 0.92
C LYS A 163 -10.30 11.93 0.95
N ILE A 164 -9.52 12.63 0.14
CA ILE A 164 -8.08 12.47 0.03
C ILE A 164 -7.40 13.76 0.46
N ASN A 165 -6.31 13.63 1.19
CA ASN A 165 -5.37 14.71 1.45
C ASN A 165 -4.18 14.54 0.51
N TYR A 166 -3.85 15.61 -0.21
CA TYR A 166 -2.67 15.65 -1.06
C TYR A 166 -1.74 16.76 -0.57
N LYS A 167 -0.54 16.37 -0.18
CA LYS A 167 0.56 17.26 0.19
C LYS A 167 1.55 17.34 -0.97
N PHE A 168 1.89 18.55 -1.39
CA PHE A 168 2.82 18.78 -2.49
C PHE A 168 3.66 20.02 -2.24
N ARG A 169 4.84 20.05 -2.87
CA ARG A 169 5.80 21.13 -2.71
C ARG A 169 5.43 22.32 -3.60
N VAL A 170 5.63 23.53 -3.09
CA VAL A 170 5.30 24.79 -3.81
C VAL A 170 6.50 25.68 -4.09
N ASP A 171 7.65 25.42 -3.47
CA ASP A 171 8.85 26.25 -3.60
C ASP A 171 10.10 25.39 -3.93
N LYS A 172 10.82 25.75 -5.00
CA LYS A 172 12.01 24.99 -5.46
C LYS A 172 13.21 25.16 -4.54
N ASN A 173 13.31 26.30 -3.85
CA ASN A 173 14.45 26.69 -3.04
C ASN A 173 14.28 26.27 -1.58
N GLN A 174 13.04 26.21 -1.10
CA GLN A 174 12.73 25.82 0.28
C GLN A 174 12.08 24.43 0.32
N SER A 175 12.84 23.43 0.75
CA SER A 175 12.43 22.01 0.78
C SER A 175 11.28 21.70 1.74
N GLU A 176 11.02 22.57 2.71
CA GLU A 176 10.00 22.39 3.74
C GLU A 176 8.68 23.11 3.41
N LYS A 177 8.63 23.88 2.31
CA LYS A 177 7.42 24.58 1.89
C LYS A 177 6.48 23.66 1.12
N TYR A 178 5.47 23.18 1.83
CA TYR A 178 4.39 22.36 1.28
C TYR A 178 3.04 23.07 1.40
N GLU A 179 2.17 22.79 0.43
CA GLU A 179 0.73 23.00 0.57
C GLU A 179 0.02 21.66 0.72
N MET A 180 -1.15 21.70 1.33
CA MET A 180 -2.05 20.56 1.43
C MET A 180 -3.41 20.92 0.84
N ARG A 181 -3.92 20.08 -0.04
CA ARG A 181 -5.26 20.19 -0.61
C ARG A 181 -6.10 18.99 -0.24
N THR A 182 -7.39 19.24 -0.04
CA THR A 182 -8.39 18.19 0.12
C THR A 182 -9.07 17.92 -1.21
N LEU A 183 -8.95 16.69 -1.69
CA LEU A 183 -9.68 16.21 -2.86
C LEU A 183 -10.87 15.37 -2.43
N ILE A 184 -11.97 15.51 -3.17
CA ILE A 184 -13.18 14.71 -2.97
C ILE A 184 -13.46 13.98 -4.27
N TYR A 185 -13.37 12.66 -4.22
CA TYR A 185 -13.82 11.78 -5.29
C TYR A 185 -15.19 11.21 -4.94
N LEU A 186 -15.99 10.94 -5.97
CA LEU A 186 -17.24 10.20 -5.87
C LEU A 186 -17.10 8.92 -6.68
N ILE A 187 -17.55 7.81 -6.10
CA ILE A 187 -17.66 6.54 -6.81
C ILE A 187 -18.84 6.62 -7.76
N ASP A 188 -18.57 6.46 -9.05
CA ASP A 188 -19.61 6.34 -10.06
C ASP A 188 -20.42 5.06 -9.81
N ARG A 189 -21.73 5.20 -9.66
CA ARG A 189 -22.62 4.08 -9.28
C ARG A 189 -22.66 2.97 -10.33
N LYS A 190 -22.47 3.31 -11.61
CA LYS A 190 -22.56 2.36 -12.73
C LYS A 190 -21.27 1.59 -12.93
N THR A 191 -20.12 2.25 -12.77
CA THR A 191 -18.80 1.70 -13.13
C THR A 191 -17.92 1.38 -11.93
N GLY A 192 -18.24 1.89 -10.74
CA GLY A 192 -17.41 1.76 -9.55
C GLY A 192 -16.16 2.65 -9.56
N LYS A 193 -15.94 3.40 -10.64
CA LYS A 193 -14.75 4.25 -10.80
C LYS A 193 -14.84 5.50 -9.91
N PRO A 194 -13.79 5.83 -9.13
CA PRO A 194 -13.68 7.13 -8.47
C PRO A 194 -13.51 8.25 -9.50
N ILE A 195 -14.31 9.32 -9.38
CA ILE A 195 -14.25 10.51 -10.23
C ILE A 195 -14.01 11.72 -9.35
N LEU A 196 -13.00 12.54 -9.68
CA LEU A 196 -12.73 13.77 -8.94
C LEU A 196 -13.90 14.73 -9.09
N ASN A 197 -14.47 15.16 -7.96
CA ASN A 197 -15.63 16.04 -7.91
C ASN A 197 -15.32 17.42 -7.33
N LYS A 198 -14.35 17.52 -6.41
CA LYS A 198 -13.96 18.80 -5.80
C LYS A 198 -12.50 18.82 -5.36
N VAL A 199 -11.86 19.98 -5.52
CA VAL A 199 -10.55 20.33 -4.94
C VAL A 199 -10.76 21.53 -4.02
N SER A 200 -10.26 21.45 -2.79
CA SER A 200 -10.30 22.52 -1.77
C SER A 200 -8.90 22.79 -1.23
#